data_AF-A0AAV3SQ25-F1
#
_entry.id   AF-A0AAV3SQ25-F1
#
_cell.length_a   1.000
_cell.length_b   1.000
_cell.length_c   1.000
_cell.angle_alpha   90.00
_cell.angle_beta   90.00
_cell.angle_gamma   90.00
#
_symmetry.space_group_name_H-M   'P 1'
#
loop_
_entity.id
_entity.type
_entity.pdbx_description
1 polymer ?
#
loop_
_entity_poly.entity_id
_entity_poly.type
_entity_poly.pdbx_seq_one_letter_code
_entity_poly.pdbx_strand_id
1 'polypeptide(L)' 'MDRDSPTPRYEAYEAAVVSDDGRSTECTIFPRDVDDERRTTAWITAREEAYCSAATMR' A
#
# COMPACT_ATOMS: atom_id res chain seq x y z
N MET A 1 3.60 -9.18 -35.63
CA MET A 1 2.18 -9.22 -35.24
C MET A 1 2.10 -10.34 -34.21
N ASP A 2 2.08 -10.15 -32.90
CA ASP A 2 1.48 -9.11 -32.04
C ASP A 2 2.40 -8.81 -30.85
N ARG A 3 2.64 -7.53 -30.55
CA ARG A 3 3.31 -7.08 -29.31
C ARG A 3 2.36 -6.29 -28.40
N ASP A 4 1.06 -6.49 -28.58
CA ASP A 4 0.03 -5.91 -27.72
C ASP A 4 -0.21 -6.84 -26.52
N SER A 5 0.84 -7.09 -25.74
CA SER A 5 0.62 -7.56 -24.38
C SER A 5 0.11 -6.34 -23.60
N PRO A 6 -1.13 -6.34 -23.09
CA PRO A 6 -1.61 -5.22 -22.31
C PRO A 6 -0.64 -5.04 -21.15
N THR A 7 0.02 -3.87 -21.08
CA THR A 7 0.81 -3.50 -19.91
C THR A 7 -0.10 -3.67 -18.70
N PRO A 8 0.28 -4.49 -17.71
CA PRO A 8 -0.52 -4.62 -16.49
C PRO A 8 -0.67 -3.21 -15.94
N ARG A 9 -1.92 -2.77 -15.85
CA ARG A 9 -2.27 -1.52 -15.19
C ARG A 9 -2.06 -1.84 -13.72
N TYR A 10 -0.86 -1.53 -13.22
CA TYR A 10 -0.62 -1.63 -11.80
C TYR A 10 -1.61 -0.67 -11.14
N GLU A 11 -2.49 -1.21 -10.29
CA GLU A 11 -3.29 -0.38 -9.40
C GLU A 11 -2.34 0.57 -8.68
N ALA A 12 -2.61 1.87 -8.74
CA ALA A 12 -1.80 2.84 -8.02
C ALA A 12 -2.05 2.62 -6.52
N TYR A 13 -1.03 2.21 -5.78
CA TYR A 13 -1.10 2.02 -4.32
C TYR A 13 -0.49 3.23 -3.61
N GLU A 14 -1.11 3.63 -2.51
CA GLU A 14 -0.61 4.63 -1.58
C GLU A 14 -0.35 3.99 -0.21
N ALA A 15 0.51 4.66 0.57
CA ALA A 15 0.84 4.23 1.92
C ALA A 15 0.58 5.38 2.90
N ALA A 16 -0.17 5.09 3.96
CA ALA A 16 -0.36 5.99 5.10
C ALA A 16 0.38 5.41 6.31
N VAL A 17 1.24 6.23 6.92
CA VAL A 17 1.95 5.88 8.14
C VAL A 17 1.40 6.74 9.26
N VAL A 18 0.88 6.11 10.31
CA VAL A 18 0.36 6.76 11.51
C VAL A 18 1.24 6.40 12.68
N SER A 19 1.81 7.41 13.33
CA SER A 19 2.58 7.25 14.56
C SER A 19 1.72 7.74 15.72
N ASP A 20 1.42 6.86 16.68
CA ASP A 20 0.91 7.26 18.00
C ASP A 20 2.09 7.71 18.88
N ASP A 21 1.93 8.74 19.70
CA ASP A 21 2.94 9.43 20.53
C ASP A 21 3.64 8.52 21.59
N GLY A 22 4.27 7.43 21.14
CA GLY A 22 5.14 6.57 21.92
C GLY A 22 4.76 5.08 21.99
N ARG A 23 3.84 4.56 21.15
CA ARG A 23 3.40 3.15 21.29
C ARG A 23 3.50 2.25 20.07
N SER A 24 3.19 2.71 18.87
CA SER A 24 3.35 1.90 17.66
C SER A 24 3.20 2.77 16.43
N THR A 25 4.13 2.66 15.49
CA THR A 25 3.89 3.13 14.12
C THR A 25 3.14 2.06 13.35
N GLU A 26 2.08 2.46 12.65
CA GLU A 26 1.30 1.59 11.78
C GLU A 26 1.39 2.10 10.33
N CYS A 27 1.70 1.20 9.40
CA CYS A 27 1.72 1.47 7.98
C CYS A 27 0.58 0.71 7.30
N THR A 28 -0.25 1.44 6.56
CA THR A 28 -1.34 0.87 5.77
C THR A 28 -1.11 1.16 4.30
N ILE A 29 -1.09 0.10 3.47
CA ILE A 29 -1.04 0.17 2.01
C ILE A 29 -2.46 -0.02 1.47
N PHE A 30 -2.90 0.86 0.59
CA PHE A 30 -4.23 0.82 0.00
C PHE A 30 -4.21 1.26 -1.47
N PRO A 31 -5.07 0.68 -2.32
CA PRO A 31 -5.22 1.15 -3.70
C PRO A 31 -5.95 2.50 -3.75
N ARG A 32 -5.46 3.41 -4.58
CA ARG A 32 -5.93 4.79 -4.72
C ARG A 32 -7.32 4.88 -5.37
N ASP A 33 -7.56 4.04 -6.38
CA ASP A 33 -8.76 4.07 -7.23
C ASP A 33 -9.65 2.84 -7.00
N VAL A 34 -10.05 2.61 -5.75
CA VAL A 34 -11.09 1.60 -5.44
C VAL A 34 -12.36 2.23 -4.91
N ASP A 35 -13.48 1.69 -5.36
CA ASP A 35 -14.81 1.98 -4.82
C ASP A 35 -14.84 1.67 -3.32
N ASP A 36 -15.63 2.44 -2.57
CA ASP A 36 -15.73 2.32 -1.10
C ASP A 36 -16.01 0.88 -0.62
N GLU A 37 -16.75 0.11 -1.42
CA GLU A 37 -17.09 -1.29 -1.13
C GLU A 37 -15.88 -2.24 -1.20
N ARG A 38 -14.91 -1.97 -2.10
CA ARG A 38 -13.65 -2.73 -2.20
C ARG A 38 -12.56 -2.18 -1.29
N ARG A 39 -12.69 -0.92 -0.89
CA ARG A 39 -11.73 -0.23 -0.01
C ARG A 39 -11.55 -0.98 1.31
N THR A 40 -12.62 -1.52 1.90
CA THR A 40 -12.55 -2.22 3.19
C THR A 40 -11.83 -3.57 3.20
N THR A 41 -11.59 -4.20 2.04
CA THR A 41 -10.95 -5.53 1.95
C THR A 41 -9.57 -5.54 1.29
N ALA A 42 -9.18 -4.42 0.66
CA ALA A 42 -7.95 -4.34 -0.13
C ALA A 42 -6.76 -3.73 0.64
N TRP A 43 -6.86 -3.57 1.96
CA TRP A 43 -5.83 -2.91 2.77
C TRP A 43 -4.90 -3.93 3.41
N ILE A 44 -3.61 -3.62 3.41
CA ILE A 44 -2.61 -4.36 4.16
C ILE A 44 -2.05 -3.40 5.22
N THR A 45 -2.24 -3.76 6.48
CA THR A 45 -1.78 -2.97 7.62
C THR A 45 -0.72 -3.75 8.40
N ALA A 46 0.41 -3.10 8.68
CA ALA A 46 1.51 -3.68 9.43
C ALA A 46 2.03 -2.68 10.48
N ARG A 47 2.46 -3.21 11.63
CA ARG A 47 3.11 -2.42 12.69
C ARG A 47 4.62 -2.31 12.42
N GLU A 48 5.26 -1.34 13.05
CA GLU A 48 6.66 -0.92 12.85
C GLU A 48 7.70 -2.05 12.76
N GLU A 49 7.45 -3.19 13.42
CA GLU A 49 8.33 -4.37 13.41
C GLU A 49 7.99 -5.40 12.30
N ALA A 50 6.86 -5.24 11.63
CA ALA A 50 6.31 -6.16 10.63
C ALA A 50 6.44 -5.66 9.19
N TYR A 51 6.96 -4.44 8.98
CA TYR A 51 7.24 -3.91 7.65
C TYR A 51 8.59 -3.20 7.59
N CYS A 52 9.12 -3.06 6.37
CA CYS A 52 10.37 -2.36 6.12
C CYS A 52 10.11 -1.17 5.18
N SER A 53 10.59 0.02 5.57
CA SER A 53 10.48 1.22 4.73
C SER A 53 11.41 1.10 3.52
N ALA A 54 10.83 1.02 2.32
CA ALA A 54 11.59 0.99 1.06
C ALA A 54 12.41 2.27 0.81
N ALA A 55 11.97 3.42 1.35
CA ALA A 55 12.71 4.68 1.25
C ALA A 55 13.96 4.68 2.13
N THR A 56 13.92 3.98 3.26
CA THR A 56 15.02 3.90 4.23
C THR A 56 16.05 2.84 3.84
N MET A 57 15.65 1.81 3.08
CA MET A 57 16.53 0.74 2.61
C MET A 57 17.30 1.05 1.32
N ARG A 58 17.29 2.31 0.88
CA ARG A 58 17.82 2.75 -0.41
C ARG A 58 19.29 3.12 -0.36
#